data_AF-A0A2X2XR60-F1
#
_entry.id   AF-A0A2X2XR60-F1
#
_cell.length_a   1.000
_cell.length_b   1.000
_cell.length_c   1.000
_cell.angle_alpha   90.00
_cell.angle_beta   90.00
_cell.angle_gamma   90.00
#
_symmetry.space_group_name_H-M   'P 1'
#
loop_
_entity.id
_entity.type
_entity.pdbx_description
1 polymer ?
#
loop_
_entity_poly.entity_id
_entity_poly.type
_entity_poly.pdbx_seq_one_letter_code
_entity_poly.pdbx_strand_id
1 'polypeptide(L)' 'MLDLFADAEPWQEPLASGAVILRRFAFREAPSLIEAIRGGRRAVAISPDGDAPAAIPCRWR' A
#
# COMPACT_ATOMS: atom_id res chain seq x y z
N MET A 1 9.62 19.77 1.53
CA MET A 1 8.33 19.55 2.20
C MET A 1 8.60 18.58 3.35
N LEU A 2 8.26 18.94 4.59
CA LEU A 2 8.57 18.16 5.78
C LEU A 2 7.69 16.89 5.79
N ASP A 3 8.28 15.69 5.79
CA ASP A 3 7.53 14.45 5.98
C ASP A 3 7.25 14.28 7.49
N LEU A 4 6.05 14.70 7.92
CA LEU A 4 5.60 14.64 9.31
C LEU A 4 5.60 13.23 9.90
N PHE A 5 5.75 12.21 9.06
CA PHE A 5 5.67 10.81 9.47
C PHE A 5 7.00 10.07 9.32
N ALA A 6 8.09 10.74 8.94
CA ALA A 6 9.37 10.10 8.63
C ALA A 6 9.84 9.08 9.68
N ASP A 7 9.65 9.39 10.98
CA ASP A 7 10.07 8.56 12.11
C ASP A 7 8.94 7.73 12.72
N ALA A 8 7.75 7.73 12.12
CA ALA A 8 6.62 6.97 12.64
C ALA A 8 6.74 5.48 12.25
N GLU A 9 6.64 4.61 13.26
CA GLU A 9 6.54 3.15 13.10
C GLU A 9 5.33 2.76 12.24
N PRO A 10 5.30 1.59 11.55
CA PRO A 10 4.11 1.13 10.84
C PRO A 10 2.89 0.90 11.76
N TRP A 11 1.70 1.35 11.34
CA TRP A 11 0.47 1.16 12.12
C TRP A 11 -0.75 0.79 11.26
N GLN A 12 -1.77 0.29 11.93
CA GLN A 12 -3.06 -0.08 11.34
C GLN A 12 -4.12 0.98 11.66
N GLU A 13 -4.88 1.40 10.65
CA GLU A 13 -5.95 2.37 10.78
C GLU A 13 -7.28 1.74 10.32
N PRO A 14 -8.29 1.61 11.19
CA PRO A 14 -9.59 1.05 10.82
C PRO A 14 -10.26 1.91 9.74
N LEU A 15 -10.74 1.30 8.66
CA LEU A 15 -11.48 1.99 7.59
C LEU A 15 -12.99 1.74 7.68
N ALA A 16 -13.36 0.48 7.85
CA ALA A 16 -14.74 0.02 8.03
C ALA A 16 -14.72 -1.38 8.67
N SER A 17 -15.89 -1.93 8.99
CA SER A 17 -15.97 -3.31 9.48
C SER A 17 -15.34 -4.28 8.47
N GLY A 18 -14.34 -5.05 8.91
CA GLY A 18 -13.59 -5.97 8.07
C GLY A 18 -12.53 -5.34 7.14
N ALA A 19 -12.29 -4.02 7.22
CA ALA A 19 -11.32 -3.32 6.39
C ALA A 19 -10.36 -2.44 7.21
N VAL A 20 -9.07 -2.56 6.91
CA VAL A 20 -8.00 -1.83 7.60
C VAL A 20 -7.01 -1.25 6.60
N ILE A 21 -6.53 -0.03 6.86
CA ILE A 21 -5.44 0.59 6.12
C ILE A 21 -4.12 0.28 6.85
N LEU A 22 -3.16 -0.27 6.11
CA LEU A 22 -1.80 -0.53 6.59
C LEU A 22 -0.90 0.67 6.26
N ARG A 23 -0.73 1.58 7.22
CA ARG A 23 0.08 2.79 7.02
C ARG A 23 1.57 2.48 7.20
N ARG A 24 2.40 2.93 6.26
CA ARG A 24 3.88 2.82 6.28
C ARG A 24 4.48 1.42 6.29
N PHE A 25 3.67 0.36 6.14
CA PHE A 25 4.17 -1.02 6.11
C PHE A 25 5.16 -1.30 4.97
N ALA A 26 5.06 -0.59 3.84
CA ALA A 26 5.99 -0.68 2.72
C ALA A 26 6.94 0.54 2.62
N PHE A 27 7.11 1.31 3.69
CA PHE A 27 7.86 2.57 3.63
C PHE A 27 9.32 2.37 3.23
N ARG A 28 9.95 1.29 3.70
CA ARG A 28 11.35 0.95 3.37
C ARG A 28 11.50 0.60 1.89
N GLU A 29 10.49 -0.05 1.31
CA GLU A 29 10.45 -0.49 -0.08
C GLU A 29 9.91 0.58 -1.03
N ALA A 30 9.21 1.60 -0.49
CA ALA A 30 8.53 2.63 -1.26
C ALA A 30 9.44 3.34 -2.28
N PRO A 31 10.69 3.73 -1.97
CA PRO A 31 11.57 4.33 -2.98
C PRO A 31 11.79 3.41 -4.19
N SER A 32 12.07 2.13 -3.94
CA SER A 32 12.30 1.14 -4.98
C SER A 32 11.03 0.86 -5.80
N LEU A 33 9.87 0.85 -5.15
CA LEU A 33 8.56 0.70 -5.79
C LEU A 33 8.22 1.90 -6.68
N ILE A 34 8.49 3.12 -6.22
CA ILE A 34 8.27 4.36 -6.98
C ILE A 34 9.15 4.36 -8.24
N GLU A 35 10.43 4.01 -8.10
CA GLU A 35 11.33 3.92 -9.26
C GLU A 35 10.94 2.78 -10.21
N ALA A 36 10.40 1.67 -9.70
CA ALA A 36 9.83 0.62 -10.53
C ALA A 36 8.66 1.13 -11.38
N ILE A 37 7.71 1.83 -10.78
CA ILE A 37 6.54 2.41 -11.44
C ILE A 37 6.99 3.46 -12.48
N ARG A 38 7.94 4.33 -12.10
CA ARG A 38 8.52 5.34 -13.00
C ARG A 38 9.18 4.70 -14.22
N GLY A 39 9.84 3.56 -14.04
CA GLY A 39 10.43 2.75 -15.11
C GLY A 39 9.42 1.94 -15.94
N GLY A 40 8.11 2.15 -15.76
CA GLY A 40 7.06 1.47 -16.52
C GLY A 40 6.77 0.03 -16.08
N ARG A 41 7.28 -0.41 -14.92
CA ARG A 41 6.91 -1.71 -14.36
C ARG A 41 5.49 -1.66 -13.80
N ARG A 42 4.68 -2.66 -14.16
CA ARG A 42 3.34 -2.82 -13.60
C ARG A 42 3.45 -3.39 -12.19
N ALA A 43 2.93 -2.67 -11.20
CA ALA A 43 2.77 -3.20 -9.85
C ALA A 43 1.52 -4.08 -9.76
N VAL A 44 1.62 -5.21 -9.04
CA VAL A 44 0.49 -6.09 -8.72
C VAL A 44 0.45 -6.25 -7.21
N ALA A 45 -0.72 -6.06 -6.60
CA ALA A 45 -0.91 -6.37 -5.19
C ALA A 45 -1.01 -7.90 -5.04
N ILE A 46 -0.14 -8.50 -4.23
CA ILE A 46 -0.22 -9.91 -3.86
C ILE A 46 -0.82 -9.96 -2.45
N SER A 47 -2.05 -10.47 -2.33
CA SER A 47 -2.65 -10.77 -1.03
C SER A 47 -2.18 -12.16 -0.57
N PRO A 48 -1.73 -12.33 0.69
CA PRO A 48 -1.17 -13.61 1.15
C PRO A 48 -2.18 -14.76 1.20
N ASP A 49 -3.49 -14.48 1.18
CA ASP A 49 -4.52 -15.52 1.38
C ASP A 49 -4.91 -16.35 0.15
N GLY A 50 -4.32 -16.10 -1.03
CA GLY A 50 -4.51 -16.97 -2.21
C GLY A 50 -5.93 -17.04 -2.80
N ASP A 51 -6.95 -16.58 -2.08
CA ASP A 51 -8.26 -16.27 -2.66
C ASP A 51 -8.06 -15.13 -3.65
N ALA A 52 -8.46 -15.39 -4.90
CA ALA A 52 -8.49 -14.38 -5.95
C ALA A 52 -9.05 -13.09 -5.34
N PRO A 53 -8.43 -11.92 -5.55
CA PRO A 53 -9.01 -10.69 -5.05
C PRO A 53 -10.41 -10.65 -5.60
N ALA A 54 -11.43 -10.85 -4.75
CA ALA A 54 -12.79 -10.47 -5.07
C ALA A 54 -12.62 -9.04 -5.49
N ALA A 55 -12.66 -8.80 -6.81
CA ALA A 55 -12.04 -7.65 -7.43
C ALA A 55 -12.56 -6.44 -6.68
N ILE A 56 -11.77 -5.90 -5.75
CA ILE A 56 -12.06 -4.62 -5.14
C ILE A 56 -11.71 -3.74 -6.32
N PRO A 57 -12.69 -3.21 -7.07
CA PRO A 57 -12.32 -2.32 -8.13
C PRO A 57 -11.70 -1.15 -7.39
N CYS A 58 -10.37 -1.06 -7.41
CA CYS A 58 -9.62 0.11 -7.01
C CYS A 58 -10.00 1.21 -8.00
N ARG A 59 -11.24 1.68 -7.91
CA ARG A 59 -11.76 2.84 -8.61
C ARG A 59 -11.43 4.01 -7.69
N TRP A 60 -10.15 4.35 -7.66
CA TRP A 60 -9.70 5.62 -7.12
C TRP A 60 -10.46 6.70 -7.89
N ARG A 61 -11.39 7.38 -7.21
CA ARG A 61 -12.12 8.54 -7.72
C ARG A 61 -11.29 9.79 -7.47
#